data_AF-A0A0M0BYV5-F1
#
_entry.id   AF-A0A0M0BYV5-F1
#
_cell.length_a   1.000
_cell.length_b   1.000
_cell.length_c   1.000
_cell.angle_alpha   90.00
_cell.angle_beta   90.00
_cell.angle_gamma   90.00
#
_symmetry.space_group_name_H-M   'P 1'
#
loop_
_entity.id
_entity.type
_entity.pdbx_description
1 polymer ?
#
loop_
_entity_poly.entity_id
_entity_poly.type
_entity_poly.pdbx_seq_one_letter_code
_entity_poly.pdbx_strand_id
1 'polypeptide(L)'
;MTKLVSVDPIVTSLNYSNPKEKLVKRKTIVHEVNIDPAMIRISGEKLKLQLFTKYWFFKPKSDEIQFVDSEIYYEPFIIVNGKYFIDYYRKRTYHINVEPQVKEIVLLNNKFIPENMNLNKKRKYIHIKAEERLTIENKAYMVLDKNGKKAVIEKVPSAPSSKYPRKVIKKYKIKELPKNFEVNLLKSKIARRPKDLCKIIKELFEITERTIIYAPRLKLRYKHKKTNQEKILILDGITAKKI
;
A
#
# COMPACT_ATOMS: atom_id res chain seq x y z
N MET A 1 8.34 -60.24 13.41
CA MET A 1 8.67 -59.09 14.29
C MET A 1 8.82 -57.85 13.43
N THR A 2 7.76 -57.04 13.33
CA THR A 2 7.73 -55.85 12.47
C THR A 2 8.02 -54.63 13.35
N LYS A 3 9.21 -54.04 13.23
CA LYS A 3 9.54 -52.78 13.92
C LYS A 3 8.70 -51.66 13.32
N LEU A 4 7.71 -51.20 14.07
CA LEU A 4 7.06 -49.91 13.85
C LEU A 4 8.11 -48.82 14.06
N VAL A 5 8.53 -48.18 12.96
CA VAL A 5 9.33 -46.97 13.03
C VAL A 5 8.40 -45.85 13.50
N SER A 6 8.52 -45.51 14.78
CA SER A 6 7.92 -44.31 15.37
C SER A 6 8.42 -43.09 14.60
N VAL A 7 7.50 -42.37 13.96
CA VAL A 7 7.81 -41.10 13.33
C VAL A 7 7.67 -40.05 14.42
N ASP A 8 8.80 -39.61 14.96
CA ASP A 8 8.82 -38.52 15.93
C ASP A 8 8.16 -37.26 15.32
N PRO A 9 7.36 -36.51 16.10
CA PRO A 9 6.79 -35.26 15.62
C PRO A 9 7.94 -34.27 15.43
N ILE A 10 8.29 -33.99 14.17
CA ILE A 10 9.25 -32.95 13.81
C ILE A 10 8.61 -31.60 14.14
N VAL A 11 8.79 -31.15 15.37
CA VAL A 11 8.55 -29.78 15.79
C VAL A 11 9.60 -28.91 15.09
N THR A 12 9.30 -28.49 13.87
CA THR A 12 10.16 -27.54 13.15
C THR A 12 9.80 -26.15 13.66
N SER A 13 10.44 -25.70 14.74
CA SER A 13 10.45 -24.28 15.10
C SER A 13 11.19 -23.54 13.98
N LEU A 14 10.44 -23.04 13.00
CA LEU A 14 10.97 -22.20 11.94
C LEU A 14 11.49 -20.90 12.57
N ASN A 15 12.81 -20.81 12.73
CA ASN A 15 13.50 -19.57 13.05
C ASN A 15 13.41 -18.65 11.83
N TYR A 16 12.34 -17.86 11.77
CA TYR A 16 12.12 -16.90 10.73
C TYR A 16 13.04 -15.69 10.92
N SER A 17 14.17 -15.66 10.22
CA SER A 17 14.92 -14.41 10.06
C SER A 17 14.08 -13.39 9.30
N ASN A 18 14.23 -12.11 9.63
CA ASN A 18 13.60 -11.04 8.85
C ASN A 18 14.14 -11.06 7.41
N PRO A 19 13.30 -10.73 6.41
CA PRO A 19 13.74 -10.64 5.02
C PRO A 19 14.90 -9.66 4.89
N LYS A 20 15.85 -9.93 4.00
CA LYS A 20 16.88 -8.95 3.66
C LYS A 20 16.19 -7.74 3.01
N GLU A 21 16.43 -6.54 3.55
CA GLU A 21 15.82 -5.32 3.06
C GLU A 21 16.82 -4.47 2.27
N LYS A 22 16.40 -4.02 1.07
CA LYS A 22 17.13 -3.04 0.27
C LYS A 22 16.24 -1.83 0.05
N LEU A 23 16.50 -0.77 0.80
CA LEU A 23 15.68 0.44 0.80
C LEU A 23 16.46 1.62 0.22
N VAL A 24 15.94 2.23 -0.85
CA VAL A 24 16.45 3.53 -1.31
C VAL A 24 16.15 4.63 -0.29
N LYS A 25 16.98 5.69 -0.32
CA LYS A 25 16.76 6.88 0.51
C LYS A 25 15.46 7.56 0.09
N ARG A 26 14.66 7.96 1.07
CA ARG A 26 13.44 8.74 0.84
C ARG A 26 13.77 10.11 0.24
N LYS A 27 13.13 10.43 -0.88
CA LYS A 27 13.13 11.75 -1.51
C LYS A 27 11.96 12.56 -0.96
N THR A 28 12.25 13.79 -0.54
CA THR A 28 11.21 14.75 -0.10
C THR A 28 11.17 15.90 -1.08
N ILE A 29 9.99 16.14 -1.66
CA ILE A 29 9.68 17.24 -2.56
C ILE A 29 8.67 18.13 -1.85
N VAL A 30 8.86 19.44 -1.91
CA VAL A 30 7.90 20.41 -1.37
C VAL A 30 7.64 21.42 -2.48
N HIS A 31 6.39 21.54 -2.90
CA HIS A 31 6.02 22.52 -3.92
C HIS A 31 5.95 23.93 -3.34
N GLU A 32 6.37 24.90 -4.14
CA GLU A 32 6.24 26.30 -3.77
C GLU A 32 4.79 26.77 -3.97
N VAL A 33 4.35 27.65 -3.07
CA VAL A 33 3.09 28.36 -3.24
C VAL A 33 3.32 29.36 -4.37
N ASN A 34 2.56 29.25 -5.45
CA ASN A 34 2.64 30.17 -6.58
C ASN A 34 1.24 30.67 -6.93
N ILE A 35 0.61 31.40 -5.99
CA ILE A 35 -0.69 32.02 -6.23
C ILE A 35 -0.60 33.50 -5.90
N ASP A 36 -1.05 34.30 -6.85
CA ASP A 36 -1.32 35.72 -6.66
C ASP A 36 -2.46 35.93 -5.64
N PRO A 37 -2.25 36.71 -4.55
CA PRO A 37 -3.30 37.10 -3.62
C PRO A 37 -4.58 37.64 -4.28
N ALA A 38 -4.47 38.33 -5.42
CA ALA A 38 -5.63 38.80 -6.16
C ALA A 38 -6.47 37.64 -6.71
N MET A 39 -5.83 36.60 -7.26
CA MET A 39 -6.50 35.38 -7.75
C MET A 39 -7.19 34.59 -6.64
N ILE A 40 -6.59 34.55 -5.44
CA ILE A 40 -7.23 33.98 -4.24
C ILE A 40 -8.52 34.73 -3.93
N ARG A 41 -8.46 36.06 -3.91
CA ARG A 41 -9.62 36.90 -3.58
C ARG A 41 -10.73 36.73 -4.60
N ILE A 42 -10.41 36.75 -5.89
CA ILE A 42 -11.37 36.55 -6.99
C ILE A 42 -12.03 35.17 -6.90
N SER A 43 -11.22 34.12 -6.75
CA SER A 43 -11.73 32.74 -6.67
C SER A 43 -12.57 32.53 -5.41
N GLY A 44 -12.11 33.06 -4.28
CA GLY A 44 -12.82 33.03 -3.01
C GLY A 44 -14.16 33.74 -3.07
N GLU A 45 -14.21 34.97 -3.60
CA GLU A 45 -15.44 35.75 -3.77
C GLU A 45 -16.45 35.07 -4.70
N LYS A 46 -15.98 34.46 -5.80
CA LYS A 46 -16.86 33.70 -6.71
C LYS A 46 -17.46 32.47 -6.04
N LEU A 47 -16.66 31.75 -5.24
CA LEU A 47 -17.04 30.46 -4.67
C LEU A 47 -17.75 30.58 -3.31
N LYS A 48 -17.57 31.68 -2.56
CA LYS A 48 -18.15 31.82 -1.21
C LYS A 48 -19.67 31.73 -1.21
N LEU A 49 -20.34 32.29 -2.22
CA LEU A 49 -21.80 32.23 -2.36
C LEU A 49 -22.29 30.78 -2.51
N GLN A 50 -21.57 29.97 -3.29
CA GLN A 50 -21.90 28.56 -3.50
C GLN A 50 -21.78 27.75 -2.20
N LEU A 51 -20.87 28.12 -1.29
CA LEU A 51 -20.72 27.42 -0.01
C LEU A 51 -22.00 27.54 0.82
N PHE A 52 -22.64 28.70 0.85
CA PHE A 52 -23.76 29.00 1.75
C PHE A 52 -25.15 28.83 1.12
N THR A 53 -25.20 28.58 -0.18
CA THR A 53 -26.48 28.28 -0.86
C THR A 53 -26.98 26.91 -0.40
N LYS A 54 -28.12 26.88 0.30
CA LYS A 54 -28.74 25.64 0.83
C LYS A 54 -29.70 25.02 -0.20
N TYR A 55 -30.32 25.85 -1.05
CA TYR A 55 -31.19 25.52 -2.20
C TYR A 55 -31.18 26.69 -3.20
N TRP A 56 -31.59 26.48 -4.47
CA TRP A 56 -31.52 27.50 -5.55
C TRP A 56 -32.16 28.85 -5.19
N PHE A 57 -33.20 28.85 -4.34
CA PHE A 57 -33.94 30.05 -3.92
C PHE A 57 -33.40 30.73 -2.65
N PHE A 58 -32.53 30.08 -1.87
CA PHE A 58 -31.94 30.63 -0.64
C PHE A 58 -30.45 30.95 -0.84
N LYS A 59 -30.18 31.86 -1.78
CA LYS A 59 -28.84 32.37 -2.03
C LYS A 59 -28.61 33.62 -1.15
N PRO A 60 -27.66 33.58 -0.20
CA PRO A 60 -27.34 34.75 0.61
C PRO A 60 -26.75 35.87 -0.25
N LYS A 61 -26.85 37.11 0.22
CA LYS A 61 -26.16 38.22 -0.43
C LYS A 61 -24.65 38.15 -0.16
N SER A 62 -23.83 38.69 -1.06
CA SER A 62 -22.37 38.60 -0.95
C SER A 62 -21.83 39.28 0.32
N ASP A 63 -22.47 40.37 0.73
CA ASP A 63 -22.17 41.17 1.93
C ASP A 63 -22.59 40.48 3.24
N GLU A 64 -23.47 39.47 3.17
CA GLU A 64 -23.84 38.61 4.31
C GLU A 64 -22.77 37.56 4.63
N ILE A 65 -21.82 37.34 3.72
CA ILE A 65 -20.71 36.39 3.89
C ILE A 65 -19.41 37.17 4.07
N GLN A 66 -18.83 37.07 5.26
CA GLN A 66 -17.57 37.70 5.62
C GLN A 66 -16.41 36.70 5.51
N PHE A 67 -15.31 37.15 4.92
CA PHE A 67 -14.03 36.45 5.02
C PHE A 67 -13.46 36.59 6.42
N VAL A 68 -13.05 35.48 7.03
CA VAL A 68 -12.52 35.45 8.40
C VAL A 68 -11.00 35.38 8.36
N ASP A 69 -10.47 34.30 7.79
CA ASP A 69 -9.03 34.05 7.72
C ASP A 69 -8.67 33.16 6.53
N SER A 70 -7.38 33.12 6.23
CA SER A 70 -6.78 32.19 5.28
C SER A 70 -5.55 31.53 5.87
N GLU A 71 -5.42 30.22 5.64
CA GLU A 71 -4.31 29.42 6.12
C GLU A 71 -3.74 28.59 4.97
N ILE A 72 -2.42 28.67 4.77
CA ILE A 72 -1.71 27.76 3.86
C ILE A 72 -1.23 26.56 4.68
N TYR A 73 -1.60 25.37 4.24
CA TYR A 73 -1.12 24.12 4.79
C TYR A 73 -0.66 23.20 3.66
N TYR A 74 0.01 22.11 4.00
CA TYR A 74 0.55 21.18 3.02
C TYR A 74 -0.04 19.79 3.17
N GLU A 75 -0.39 19.17 2.06
CA GLU A 75 -0.84 17.79 2.00
C GLU A 75 0.24 16.91 1.36
N PRO A 76 0.63 15.79 2.01
CA PRO A 76 1.56 14.84 1.43
C PRO A 76 0.87 13.91 0.44
N PHE A 77 1.53 13.71 -0.69
CA PHE A 77 1.33 12.61 -1.62
C PHE A 77 2.52 11.67 -1.53
N ILE A 78 2.24 10.37 -1.48
CA ILE A 78 3.25 9.33 -1.29
C ILE A 78 3.35 8.53 -2.58
N ILE A 79 4.55 8.46 -3.16
CA ILE A 79 4.86 7.61 -4.29
C ILE A 79 5.84 6.55 -3.81
N VAL A 80 5.48 5.29 -3.96
CA VAL A 80 6.31 4.17 -3.55
C VAL A 80 6.27 3.05 -4.58
N ASN A 81 7.45 2.54 -4.94
CA ASN A 81 7.62 1.42 -5.86
C ASN A 81 8.55 0.39 -5.23
N GLY A 82 8.16 -0.88 -5.29
CA GLY A 82 9.04 -1.94 -4.83
C GLY A 82 8.54 -3.32 -5.19
N LYS A 83 9.36 -4.29 -4.79
CA LYS A 83 9.14 -5.70 -5.03
C LYS A 83 9.50 -6.55 -3.82
N TYR A 84 8.79 -7.66 -3.70
CA TYR A 84 9.07 -8.72 -2.75
C TYR A 84 9.35 -9.99 -3.54
N PHE A 85 10.50 -10.62 -3.26
CA PHE A 85 10.93 -11.85 -3.89
C PHE A 85 11.18 -12.90 -2.82
N ILE A 86 10.68 -14.11 -3.03
CA ILE A 86 11.00 -15.26 -2.20
C ILE A 86 11.23 -16.51 -3.04
N ASP A 87 12.33 -17.19 -2.75
CA ASP A 87 12.75 -18.49 -3.27
C ASP A 87 12.76 -19.46 -2.09
N TYR A 88 11.91 -20.47 -2.15
CA TYR A 88 11.61 -21.34 -1.02
C TYR A 88 11.27 -22.76 -1.46
N TYR A 89 11.42 -23.71 -0.54
CA TYR A 89 10.89 -25.04 -0.68
C TYR A 89 9.56 -25.19 0.05
N ARG A 90 8.65 -25.96 -0.53
CA ARG A 90 7.48 -26.52 0.15
C ARG A 90 7.47 -28.04 0.08
N LYS A 91 6.82 -28.68 1.05
CA LYS A 91 6.57 -30.12 1.01
C LYS A 91 5.25 -30.38 0.30
N ARG A 92 5.24 -31.35 -0.61
CA ARG A 92 4.05 -31.78 -1.36
C ARG A 92 3.96 -33.29 -1.35
N THR A 93 2.74 -33.80 -1.24
CA THR A 93 2.44 -35.21 -1.48
C THR A 93 1.77 -35.32 -2.84
N TYR A 94 2.33 -36.15 -3.72
CA TYR A 94 1.71 -36.51 -4.99
C TYR A 94 1.07 -37.88 -4.88
N HIS A 95 -0.01 -38.06 -5.63
CA HIS A 95 -0.70 -39.34 -5.77
C HIS A 95 -0.50 -39.83 -7.19
N ILE A 96 0.09 -41.02 -7.32
CA ILE A 96 0.22 -41.69 -8.62
C ILE A 96 -0.77 -42.84 -8.64
N ASN A 97 -1.71 -42.79 -9.59
CA ASN A 97 -2.68 -43.86 -9.82
C ASN A 97 -2.00 -45.06 -10.48
N VAL A 98 -2.36 -46.25 -10.02
CA VAL A 98 -1.75 -47.50 -10.44
C VAL A 98 -2.84 -48.55 -10.65
N GLU A 99 -2.56 -49.54 -11.48
CA GLU A 99 -3.56 -50.58 -11.78
C GLU A 99 -3.91 -51.41 -10.53
N PRO A 100 -5.17 -51.89 -10.40
CA PRO A 100 -5.62 -52.64 -9.23
C PRO A 100 -4.80 -53.90 -8.92
N GLN A 101 -4.19 -54.51 -9.93
CA GLN A 101 -3.36 -55.71 -9.81
C GLN A 101 -1.94 -55.44 -9.29
N VAL A 102 -1.48 -54.19 -9.30
CA VAL A 102 -0.14 -53.84 -8.81
C VAL A 102 -0.04 -54.07 -7.30
N LYS A 103 1.00 -54.80 -6.89
CA LYS A 103 1.28 -55.15 -5.49
C LYS A 103 2.38 -54.29 -4.87
N GLU A 104 3.36 -53.87 -5.67
CA GLU A 104 4.51 -53.08 -5.24
C GLU A 104 4.98 -52.21 -6.42
N ILE A 105 5.49 -51.01 -6.10
CA ILE A 105 6.19 -50.15 -7.05
C ILE A 105 7.57 -49.85 -6.49
N VAL A 106 8.60 -50.00 -7.31
CA VAL A 106 9.97 -49.63 -6.97
C VAL A 106 10.33 -48.37 -7.75
N LEU A 107 10.66 -47.28 -7.04
CA LEU A 107 11.05 -46.00 -7.63
C LEU A 107 12.31 -45.48 -6.93
N LEU A 108 13.38 -45.24 -7.70
CA LEU A 108 14.67 -44.74 -7.20
C LEU A 108 15.14 -45.52 -5.94
N ASN A 109 15.09 -46.86 -6.01
CA ASN A 109 15.44 -47.81 -4.96
C ASN A 109 14.53 -47.84 -3.72
N ASN A 110 13.40 -47.12 -3.74
CA ASN A 110 12.39 -47.16 -2.68
C ASN A 110 11.19 -48.00 -3.10
N LYS A 111 10.68 -48.81 -2.17
CA LYS A 111 9.48 -49.65 -2.36
C LYS A 111 8.25 -48.94 -1.83
N PHE A 112 7.21 -48.84 -2.64
CA PHE A 112 5.93 -48.26 -2.30
C PHE A 112 4.82 -49.30 -2.46
N ILE A 113 3.97 -49.42 -1.44
CA ILE A 113 2.83 -50.33 -1.44
C ILE A 113 1.59 -49.52 -1.82
N PRO A 114 0.89 -49.85 -2.92
CA PRO A 114 -0.31 -49.11 -3.33
C PRO A 114 -1.49 -49.26 -2.35
N GLU A 115 -2.13 -48.15 -2.03
CA GLU A 115 -3.32 -48.06 -1.16
C GLU A 115 -4.60 -47.97 -2.01
N ASN A 116 -5.74 -48.41 -1.44
CA ASN A 116 -7.04 -48.35 -2.13
C ASN A 116 -7.69 -46.98 -1.96
N MET A 117 -8.17 -46.38 -3.05
CA MET A 117 -8.70 -45.01 -3.03
C MET A 117 -10.11 -44.89 -2.44
N ASN A 118 -10.90 -45.98 -2.40
CA ASN A 118 -12.25 -46.04 -1.83
C ASN A 118 -12.66 -47.50 -1.56
N LEU A 119 -13.77 -47.70 -0.82
CA LEU A 119 -14.43 -49.00 -0.57
C LEU A 119 -14.65 -49.87 -1.83
N ASN A 120 -14.72 -49.25 -3.01
CA ASN A 120 -14.93 -49.94 -4.29
C ASN A 120 -13.70 -50.63 -4.90
N LYS A 121 -12.53 -50.69 -4.24
CA LYS A 121 -11.32 -51.49 -4.60
C LYS A 121 -10.78 -51.40 -6.05
N LYS A 122 -11.37 -50.58 -6.92
CA LYS A 122 -11.07 -50.52 -8.37
C LYS A 122 -9.96 -49.54 -8.75
N ARG A 123 -9.42 -48.77 -7.81
CA ARG A 123 -8.31 -47.84 -8.04
C ARG A 123 -7.34 -47.89 -6.88
N LYS A 124 -6.07 -48.09 -7.21
CA LYS A 124 -4.96 -48.05 -6.27
C LYS A 124 -4.09 -46.84 -6.56
N TYR A 125 -3.38 -46.35 -5.56
CA TYR A 125 -2.46 -45.24 -5.70
C TYR A 125 -1.32 -45.33 -4.70
N ILE A 126 -0.19 -44.71 -5.01
CA ILE A 126 0.92 -44.53 -4.06
C ILE A 126 1.06 -43.05 -3.71
N HIS A 127 1.51 -42.79 -2.49
CA HIS A 127 1.87 -41.44 -2.02
C HIS A 127 3.36 -41.21 -2.17
N ILE A 128 3.74 -40.13 -2.84
CA ILE A 128 5.13 -39.71 -2.95
C ILE A 128 5.28 -38.37 -2.27
N LYS A 129 6.08 -38.33 -1.20
CA LYS A 129 6.48 -37.08 -0.55
C LYS A 129 7.67 -36.48 -1.29
N ALA A 130 7.55 -35.22 -1.65
CA ALA A 130 8.58 -34.47 -2.34
C ALA A 130 8.72 -33.06 -1.76
N GLU A 131 9.85 -32.43 -2.05
CA GLU A 131 10.06 -31.01 -1.82
C GLU A 131 10.11 -30.28 -3.18
N GLU A 132 9.26 -29.28 -3.34
CA GLU A 132 9.24 -28.43 -4.53
C GLU A 132 9.95 -27.12 -4.20
N ARG A 133 10.88 -26.67 -5.05
CA ARG A 133 11.44 -25.32 -4.99
C ARG A 133 10.60 -24.38 -5.86
N LEU A 134 10.18 -23.27 -5.29
CA LEU A 134 9.30 -22.30 -5.90
C LEU A 134 9.85 -20.89 -5.72
N THR A 135 9.52 -20.03 -6.68
CA THR A 135 9.82 -18.60 -6.62
C THR A 135 8.55 -17.77 -6.75
N ILE A 136 8.39 -16.78 -5.89
CA ILE A 136 7.32 -15.79 -5.97
C ILE A 136 7.94 -14.40 -6.05
N GLU A 137 7.46 -13.60 -6.98
CA GLU A 137 7.80 -12.18 -7.10
C GLU A 137 6.53 -11.34 -7.16
N ASN A 138 6.35 -10.48 -6.16
CA ASN A 138 5.23 -9.54 -6.08
C ASN A 138 5.76 -8.11 -6.25
N LYS A 139 5.22 -7.35 -7.20
CA LYS A 139 5.59 -5.95 -7.45
C LYS A 139 4.41 -5.04 -7.16
N ALA A 140 4.67 -3.84 -6.65
CA ALA A 140 3.64 -2.82 -6.55
C ALA A 140 4.22 -1.41 -6.71
N TYR A 141 3.50 -0.62 -7.50
CA TYR A 141 3.65 0.84 -7.61
C TYR A 141 2.39 1.49 -7.06
N MET A 142 2.56 2.49 -6.19
CA MET A 142 1.45 3.10 -5.46
C MET A 142 1.62 4.61 -5.33
N VAL A 143 0.54 5.33 -5.65
CA VAL A 143 0.36 6.76 -5.35
C VAL A 143 -0.73 6.86 -4.27
N LEU A 144 -0.41 7.47 -3.14
CA LEU A 144 -1.29 7.52 -1.97
C LEU A 144 -1.44 8.94 -1.42
N ASP A 145 -2.57 9.17 -0.76
CA ASP A 145 -2.81 10.35 0.06
C ASP A 145 -2.13 10.23 1.44
N LYS A 146 -2.30 11.27 2.27
CA LYS A 146 -1.81 11.34 3.65
C LYS A 146 -2.29 10.20 4.57
N ASN A 147 -3.36 9.51 4.21
CA ASN A 147 -3.95 8.41 4.97
C ASN A 147 -3.55 7.03 4.42
N GLY A 148 -2.72 6.98 3.37
CA GLY A 148 -2.36 5.72 2.70
C GLY A 148 -3.46 5.17 1.79
N LYS A 149 -4.49 5.96 1.46
CA LYS A 149 -5.53 5.60 0.48
C LYS A 149 -5.03 5.90 -0.93
N LYS A 150 -5.50 5.13 -1.92
CA LYS A 150 -5.13 5.35 -3.33
C LYS A 150 -5.47 6.78 -3.76
N ALA A 151 -4.49 7.47 -4.32
CA ALA A 151 -4.66 8.76 -4.97
C ALA A 151 -4.43 8.60 -6.48
N VAL A 152 -5.07 9.47 -7.27
CA VAL A 152 -4.81 9.57 -8.71
C VAL A 152 -3.60 10.47 -8.90
N ILE A 153 -2.67 10.09 -9.79
CA ILE A 153 -1.43 10.86 -10.03
C ILE A 153 -1.71 12.29 -10.50
N GLU A 154 -2.80 12.50 -11.24
CA GLU A 154 -3.29 13.81 -11.69
C GLU A 154 -3.65 14.76 -10.54
N LYS A 155 -3.95 14.22 -9.34
CA LYS A 155 -4.17 15.02 -8.14
C LYS A 155 -2.88 15.47 -7.47
N VAL A 156 -1.73 14.94 -7.89
CA VAL A 156 -0.41 15.46 -7.52
C VAL A 156 -0.17 16.67 -8.41
N PRO A 157 -0.23 17.89 -7.87
CA PRO A 157 -0.12 19.07 -8.71
C PRO A 157 1.29 19.19 -9.27
N SER A 158 1.39 19.48 -10.56
CA SER A 158 2.67 19.79 -11.20
C SER A 158 3.08 21.22 -10.84
N ALA A 159 4.15 21.37 -10.08
CA ALA A 159 4.65 22.68 -9.68
C ALA A 159 6.17 22.68 -9.48
N PRO A 160 6.80 23.86 -9.57
CA PRO A 160 8.18 24.04 -9.16
C PRO A 160 8.40 23.48 -7.75
N SER A 161 9.46 22.70 -7.61
CA SER A 161 9.90 22.18 -6.33
C SER A 161 10.78 23.22 -5.65
N SER A 162 10.58 23.43 -4.35
CA SER A 162 11.40 24.37 -3.60
C SER A 162 12.85 23.93 -3.57
N LYS A 163 13.77 24.87 -3.81
CA LYS A 163 15.21 24.66 -3.67
C LYS A 163 15.62 24.35 -2.21
N TYR A 164 14.80 24.74 -1.24
CA TYR A 164 15.07 24.57 0.19
C TYR A 164 13.88 23.94 0.96
N PRO A 165 13.55 22.65 0.72
CA PRO A 165 12.39 22.00 1.33
C PRO A 165 12.30 22.11 2.86
N ARG A 166 13.45 22.02 3.55
CA ARG A 166 13.52 22.13 5.02
C ARG A 166 13.08 23.50 5.54
N LYS A 167 13.37 24.59 4.81
CA LYS A 167 12.94 25.94 5.19
C LYS A 167 11.41 26.06 5.10
N VAL A 168 10.82 25.50 4.04
CA VAL A 168 9.37 25.50 3.84
C VAL A 168 8.66 24.67 4.90
N ILE A 169 9.18 23.46 5.20
CA ILE A 169 8.66 22.60 6.27
C ILE A 169 8.62 23.33 7.61
N LYS A 170 9.71 24.02 7.97
CA LYS A 170 9.79 24.80 9.22
C LYS A 170 8.83 26.01 9.19
N LYS A 171 8.81 26.76 8.09
CA LYS A 171 7.97 27.98 7.94
C LYS A 171 6.48 27.66 8.10
N TYR A 172 6.00 26.61 7.45
CA TYR A 172 4.58 26.22 7.46
C TYR A 172 4.26 25.12 8.48
N LYS A 173 5.19 24.79 9.38
CA LYS A 173 5.04 23.75 10.41
C LYS A 173 4.46 22.44 9.83
N ILE A 174 4.95 22.04 8.66
CA ILE A 174 4.42 20.87 7.93
C ILE A 174 4.62 19.62 8.79
N LYS A 175 3.53 18.90 9.06
CA LYS A 175 3.58 17.63 9.79
C LYS A 175 4.18 16.55 8.88
N GLU A 176 5.43 16.18 9.14
CA GLU A 176 6.11 15.16 8.36
C GLU A 176 5.57 13.74 8.66
N LEU A 177 5.56 12.89 7.62
CA LEU A 177 5.18 11.49 7.76
C LEU A 177 6.27 10.67 8.48
N PRO A 178 5.89 9.68 9.31
CA PRO A 178 6.84 8.78 9.98
C PRO A 178 7.85 8.17 9.00
N LYS A 179 9.10 7.97 9.44
CA LYS A 179 10.26 7.60 8.58
C LYS A 179 10.05 6.39 7.65
N ASN A 180 9.19 5.45 8.02
CA ASN A 180 8.93 4.22 7.23
C ASN A 180 7.44 3.95 6.95
N PHE A 181 6.60 4.99 6.96
CA PHE A 181 5.17 4.86 6.72
C PHE A 181 4.83 4.15 5.39
N GLU A 182 5.42 4.58 4.29
CA GLU A 182 5.26 4.03 2.94
C GLU A 182 5.90 2.64 2.76
N VAL A 183 7.01 2.35 3.48
CA VAL A 183 7.58 0.98 3.53
C VAL A 183 6.56 0.02 4.11
N ASN A 184 5.97 0.36 5.25
CA ASN A 184 5.05 -0.51 5.95
C ASN A 184 3.77 -0.74 5.12
N LEU A 185 3.26 0.31 4.49
CA LEU A 185 2.15 0.22 3.55
C LEU A 185 2.45 -0.70 2.37
N LEU A 186 3.61 -0.55 1.73
CA LEU A 186 3.99 -1.42 0.62
C LEU A 186 4.18 -2.87 1.11
N LYS A 187 4.92 -3.06 2.19
CA LYS A 187 5.22 -4.39 2.77
C LYS A 187 3.95 -5.17 3.10
N SER A 188 2.97 -4.55 3.76
CA SER A 188 1.68 -5.19 4.07
C SER A 188 0.89 -5.69 2.84
N LYS A 189 1.15 -5.11 1.66
CA LYS A 189 0.49 -5.52 0.42
C LYS A 189 1.22 -6.64 -0.31
N ILE A 190 2.56 -6.56 -0.42
CA ILE A 190 3.32 -7.45 -1.30
C ILE A 190 4.16 -8.51 -0.57
N ALA A 191 4.56 -8.26 0.68
CA ALA A 191 5.42 -9.17 1.45
C ALA A 191 4.58 -10.20 2.19
N ARG A 192 4.13 -11.22 1.46
CA ARG A 192 3.34 -12.33 2.00
C ARG A 192 4.09 -13.64 1.78
N ARG A 193 4.50 -14.27 2.88
CA ARG A 193 5.06 -15.62 2.84
C ARG A 193 3.94 -16.64 2.57
N PRO A 194 4.18 -17.63 1.69
CA PRO A 194 3.24 -18.73 1.47
C PRO A 194 3.01 -19.55 2.74
N LYS A 195 1.81 -20.11 2.90
CA LYS A 195 1.43 -20.91 4.09
C LYS A 195 2.09 -22.28 4.10
N ASP A 196 2.41 -22.81 2.93
CA ASP A 196 3.04 -24.12 2.69
C ASP A 196 4.58 -24.04 2.69
N LEU A 197 5.15 -22.87 2.99
CA LEU A 197 6.58 -22.65 3.06
C LEU A 197 7.23 -23.52 4.14
N CYS A 198 8.25 -24.28 3.73
CA CYS A 198 9.01 -25.18 4.60
C CYS A 198 10.45 -24.72 4.82
N LYS A 199 11.10 -24.16 3.80
CA LYS A 199 12.48 -23.66 3.89
C LYS A 199 12.69 -22.48 2.97
N ILE A 200 13.32 -21.43 3.46
CA ILE A 200 13.68 -20.24 2.65
C ILE A 200 15.10 -20.41 2.14
N ILE A 201 15.29 -20.23 0.83
CA ILE A 201 16.62 -20.14 0.21
C ILE A 201 17.04 -18.69 0.11
N LYS A 202 16.13 -17.83 -0.35
CA LYS A 202 16.38 -16.40 -0.47
C LYS A 202 15.08 -15.63 -0.31
N GLU A 203 15.14 -14.56 0.46
CA GLU A 203 14.02 -13.63 0.61
C GLU A 203 14.55 -12.19 0.57
N LEU A 204 13.95 -11.38 -0.29
CA LEU A 204 14.35 -10.01 -0.53
C LEU A 204 13.12 -9.10 -0.58
N PHE A 205 13.14 -8.03 0.20
CA PHE A 205 12.23 -6.92 0.06
C PHE A 205 13.00 -5.70 -0.42
N GLU A 206 12.70 -5.24 -1.64
CA GLU A 206 13.40 -4.14 -2.29
C GLU A 206 12.43 -3.00 -2.58
N ILE A 207 12.81 -1.78 -2.20
CA ILE A 207 12.10 -0.57 -2.59
C ILE A 207 13.01 0.25 -3.49
N THR A 208 12.54 0.50 -4.71
CA THR A 208 13.26 1.23 -5.76
C THR A 208 12.90 2.70 -5.79
N GLU A 209 11.71 3.07 -5.31
CA GLU A 209 11.28 4.47 -5.22
C GLU A 209 10.54 4.75 -3.91
N ARG A 210 10.89 5.88 -3.27
CA ARG A 210 10.22 6.41 -2.06
C ARG A 210 10.22 7.93 -2.12
N THR A 211 9.14 8.51 -2.64
CA THR A 211 9.01 9.96 -2.79
C THR A 211 7.82 10.46 -2.00
N ILE A 212 8.02 11.51 -1.19
CA ILE A 212 6.94 12.25 -0.53
C ILE A 212 6.89 13.64 -1.14
N ILE A 213 5.74 14.01 -1.69
CA ILE A 213 5.49 15.30 -2.32
C ILE A 213 4.52 16.08 -1.44
N TYR A 214 4.95 17.19 -0.88
CA TYR A 214 4.09 18.10 -0.13
C TYR A 214 3.55 19.17 -1.08
N ALA A 215 2.24 19.12 -1.32
CA ALA A 215 1.53 20.10 -2.14
C ALA A 215 0.85 21.15 -1.27
N PRO A 216 0.99 22.45 -1.55
CA PRO A 216 0.31 23.49 -0.81
C PRO A 216 -1.19 23.47 -1.08
N ARG A 217 -1.96 23.71 -0.03
CA ARG A 217 -3.41 23.88 0.01
C ARG A 217 -3.72 25.19 0.71
N LEU A 218 -4.72 25.90 0.21
CA LEU A 218 -5.18 27.13 0.81
C LEU A 218 -6.57 26.90 1.41
N LYS A 219 -6.66 27.06 2.73
CA LYS A 219 -7.91 27.05 3.47
C LYS A 219 -8.41 28.49 3.60
N LEU A 220 -9.62 28.77 3.12
CA LEU A 220 -10.30 30.05 3.29
C LEU A 220 -11.51 29.84 4.20
N ARG A 221 -11.59 30.57 5.32
CA ARG A 221 -12.74 30.50 6.23
C ARG A 221 -13.67 31.68 5.97
N TYR A 222 -14.95 31.35 5.85
CA TYR A 222 -16.02 32.32 5.67
C TYR A 222 -17.06 32.14 6.77
N LYS A 223 -17.67 33.25 7.18
CA LYS A 223 -18.72 33.28 8.19
C LYS A 223 -19.93 34.04 7.68
N HIS A 224 -21.11 33.46 7.87
CA HIS A 224 -22.37 34.13 7.58
C HIS A 224 -22.73 35.08 8.73
N LYS A 225 -22.92 36.36 8.44
CA LYS A 225 -23.15 37.40 9.47
C LYS A 225 -24.41 37.16 10.30
N LYS A 226 -25.51 36.74 9.66
CA LYS A 226 -26.80 36.53 10.34
C LYS A 226 -26.88 35.23 11.16
N THR A 227 -26.39 34.12 10.62
CA THR A 227 -26.54 32.80 11.25
C THR A 227 -25.31 32.37 12.05
N ASN A 228 -24.23 33.16 12.01
CA ASN A 228 -22.91 32.81 12.53
C ASN A 228 -22.32 31.50 11.98
N GLN A 229 -22.93 30.90 10.94
CA GLN A 229 -22.45 29.66 10.36
C GLN A 229 -21.09 29.88 9.68
N GLU A 230 -20.12 29.01 9.98
CA GLU A 230 -18.81 29.01 9.34
C GLU A 230 -18.72 27.91 8.27
N LYS A 231 -18.09 28.24 7.14
CA LYS A 231 -17.77 27.28 6.08
C LYS A 231 -16.35 27.49 5.61
N ILE A 232 -15.74 26.38 5.18
CA ILE A 232 -14.35 26.34 4.73
C ILE A 232 -14.34 26.02 3.23
N LEU A 233 -13.57 26.79 2.48
CA LEU A 233 -13.22 26.53 1.09
C LEU A 233 -11.76 26.10 1.03
N ILE A 234 -11.49 24.98 0.35
CA ILE A 234 -10.14 24.49 0.11
C ILE A 234 -9.84 24.72 -1.37
N LEU A 235 -8.77 25.46 -1.63
CA LEU A 235 -8.23 25.67 -2.96
C LEU A 235 -6.87 24.97 -3.06
N ASP A 236 -6.56 24.50 -4.26
CA ASP A 236 -5.22 24.08 -4.62
C ASP A 236 -4.27 25.27 -4.55
N GLY A 237 -3.16 25.12 -3.81
CA GLY A 237 -2.18 26.16 -3.51
C GLY A 237 -1.22 26.51 -4.66
N ILE A 238 -1.45 25.94 -5.85
CA ILE A 238 -0.73 26.23 -7.10
C ILE A 238 -1.69 26.78 -8.16
N THR A 239 -2.87 26.18 -8.30
CA THR A 239 -3.80 26.52 -9.40
C THR A 239 -4.98 27.40 -8.98
N ALA A 240 -5.17 27.64 -7.67
CA ALA A 240 -6.34 28.33 -7.10
C ALA A 240 -7.71 27.68 -7.42
N LYS A 241 -7.71 26.45 -7.96
CA LYS A 241 -8.94 25.68 -8.24
C LYS A 241 -9.48 25.03 -6.95
N LYS A 242 -10.80 24.93 -6.86
CA LYS A 242 -11.48 24.22 -5.76
C LYS A 242 -11.20 22.71 -5.85
N ILE A 243 -10.95 22.10 -4.69
CA ILE A 243 -10.73 20.65 -4.51
C ILE A 243 -11.99 19.98 -3.95
#